data_AF-A0A1Y0I0S6-F1
#
_entry.id   AF-A0A1Y0I0S6-F1
#
_cell.length_a   1.000
_cell.length_b   1.000
_cell.length_c   1.000
_cell.angle_alpha   90.00
_cell.angle_beta   90.00
_cell.angle_gamma   90.00
#
_symmetry.space_group_name_H-M   'P 1'
#
loop_
_entity.id
_entity.type
_entity.pdbx_description
1 polymer ?
#
loop_
_entity_poly.entity_id
_entity_poly.type
_entity_poly.pdbx_seq_one_letter_code
_entity_poly.pdbx_strand_id
1 'polypeptide(L)'
;MDHASRDHDDGDREDHRAARGPATWVRVADLDAVLDAAARVSTGPGPTRHELSRHAHHPLAHVRRLAADWLLLVTPTAWFTEADRQVHTGQFAALLGPGTVVTAEEGDADVHATMLAKLAAPGDPRGTPVQRIVSAAVLAIVGGASQVELGLGDAVADTERVVFDQQREDPVERIYDLKREITEARRALMPVSAELPELLDPDVPDHLAVNRRMLERVVTTVERIDRHLDAHDDLLSDMLQVHMSQVSVRQNEDMRKISAWAAILVYPTIVAGVYGMNFRNMPELHWAFGYPFALGLMAVGCLVLYRVFKRVGWL
;
A
#
# COMPACT_ATOMS: atom_id res chain seq x y z
N MET A 1 4.97 -25.07 65.71
CA MET A 1 4.45 -25.09 64.33
C MET A 1 4.01 -23.67 64.01
N ASP A 2 4.93 -22.79 63.63
CA ASP A 2 4.56 -21.49 63.02
C ASP A 2 5.79 -20.82 62.35
N HIS A 3 6.31 -21.45 61.30
CA HIS A 3 7.49 -20.92 60.59
C HIS A 3 7.41 -21.01 59.05
N ALA A 4 6.23 -21.17 58.47
CA ALA A 4 6.08 -21.42 57.02
C ALA A 4 5.28 -20.35 56.23
N SER A 5 5.05 -19.15 56.79
CA SER A 5 4.23 -18.11 56.13
C SER A 5 4.96 -16.80 55.78
N ARG A 6 6.30 -16.75 55.86
CA ARG A 6 7.07 -15.52 55.53
C ARG A 6 7.74 -15.52 54.15
N ASP A 7 7.94 -16.67 53.52
CA ASP A 7 8.66 -16.73 52.23
C ASP A 7 7.80 -16.39 50.99
N HIS A 8 6.47 -16.41 51.10
CA HIS A 8 5.59 -16.12 49.94
C HIS A 8 5.31 -14.63 49.74
N ASP A 9 5.56 -13.78 50.73
CA ASP A 9 5.25 -12.33 50.72
C ASP A 9 6.49 -11.46 50.42
N ASP A 10 7.70 -12.04 50.40
CA ASP A 10 8.93 -11.34 50.00
C ASP A 10 9.19 -11.39 48.48
N GLY A 11 8.79 -12.46 47.80
CA GLY A 11 8.92 -12.58 46.33
C GLY A 11 8.12 -11.53 45.56
N ASP A 12 6.84 -11.35 45.90
CA ASP A 12 5.98 -10.32 45.28
C ASP A 12 6.47 -8.89 45.57
N ARG A 13 7.14 -8.67 46.70
CA ARG A 13 7.69 -7.36 47.10
C ARG A 13 9.02 -7.04 46.43
N GLU A 14 9.86 -8.03 46.15
CA GLU A 14 11.09 -7.87 45.37
C GLU A 14 10.78 -7.60 43.89
N ASP A 15 9.82 -8.33 43.30
CA ASP A 15 9.36 -8.09 41.92
C ASP A 15 8.75 -6.70 41.72
N HIS A 16 7.96 -6.23 42.69
CA HIS A 16 7.41 -4.86 42.68
C HIS A 16 8.47 -3.77 42.87
N ARG A 17 9.60 -4.05 43.54
CA ARG A 17 10.72 -3.11 43.68
C ARG A 17 11.57 -3.06 42.41
N ALA A 18 11.82 -4.18 41.75
CA ALA A 18 12.50 -4.24 40.46
C ALA A 18 11.74 -3.46 39.37
N ALA A 19 10.40 -3.54 39.37
CA ALA A 19 9.53 -2.84 38.43
C ALA A 19 9.53 -1.30 38.55
N ARG A 20 10.02 -0.73 39.67
CA ARG A 20 10.11 0.72 39.90
C ARG A 20 11.53 1.29 39.80
N GLY A 21 12.52 0.44 39.53
CA GLY A 21 13.91 0.86 39.28
C GLY A 21 14.09 1.57 37.93
N PRO A 22 15.22 2.24 37.68
CA PRO A 22 15.53 2.80 36.37
C PRO A 22 15.59 1.68 35.32
N ALA A 23 14.90 1.84 34.20
CA ALA A 23 15.03 0.93 33.07
C ALA A 23 16.13 1.37 32.12
N THR A 24 16.85 0.40 31.57
CA THR A 24 17.90 0.62 30.57
C THR A 24 17.38 0.18 29.20
N TRP A 25 17.44 1.08 28.22
CA TRP A 25 17.22 0.77 26.82
C TRP A 25 18.56 0.60 26.10
N VAL A 26 18.77 -0.56 25.51
CA VAL A 26 19.97 -0.88 24.73
C VAL A 26 19.57 -1.08 23.28
N ARG A 27 20.10 -0.23 22.39
CA ARG A 27 20.02 -0.43 20.94
C ARG A 27 21.18 -1.30 20.49
N VAL A 28 20.88 -2.37 19.77
CA VAL A 28 21.88 -3.19 19.07
C VAL A 28 21.73 -3.02 17.56
N ALA A 29 22.81 -3.29 16.82
CA ALA A 29 22.88 -3.03 15.38
C ALA A 29 22.24 -4.13 14.53
N ASP A 30 22.11 -5.35 15.08
CA ASP A 30 21.70 -6.53 14.33
C ASP A 30 20.57 -7.26 15.08
N LEU A 31 19.59 -7.73 14.32
CA LEU A 31 18.49 -8.56 14.78
C LEU A 31 19.01 -9.85 15.43
N ASP A 32 20.04 -10.46 14.84
CA ASP A 32 20.66 -11.68 15.35
C ASP A 32 21.16 -11.53 16.79
N ALA A 33 21.64 -10.33 17.17
CA ALA A 33 22.09 -10.08 18.53
C ALA A 33 20.93 -10.09 19.55
N VAL A 34 19.73 -9.64 19.16
CA VAL A 34 18.53 -9.71 19.99
C VAL A 34 18.05 -11.16 20.13
N LEU A 35 18.06 -11.91 19.03
CA LEU A 35 17.67 -13.32 19.02
C LEU A 35 18.63 -14.20 19.83
N ASP A 36 19.94 -13.94 19.73
CA ASP A 36 20.96 -14.61 20.54
C ASP A 36 20.82 -14.28 22.03
N ALA A 37 20.42 -13.05 22.38
CA ALA A 37 20.13 -12.68 23.76
C ALA A 37 18.85 -13.39 24.25
N ALA A 38 17.81 -13.44 23.43
CA ALA A 38 16.56 -14.14 23.70
C ALA A 38 16.80 -15.64 23.98
N ALA A 39 17.63 -16.30 23.16
CA ALA A 39 17.96 -17.71 23.31
C ALA A 39 18.66 -18.04 24.64
N ARG A 40 19.46 -17.11 25.19
CA ARG A 40 20.16 -17.31 26.48
C ARG A 40 19.24 -17.23 27.69
N VAL A 41 18.12 -16.51 27.57
CA VAL A 41 17.20 -16.26 28.68
C VAL A 41 15.99 -17.21 28.66
N SER A 42 15.75 -17.89 27.55
CA SER A 42 14.65 -18.85 27.40
C SER A 42 14.78 -20.04 28.38
N THR A 43 13.78 -20.23 29.24
CA THR A 43 13.73 -21.35 30.21
C THR A 43 12.82 -22.46 29.69
N GLY A 44 13.29 -23.28 28.75
CA GLY A 44 12.56 -24.39 28.12
C GLY A 44 13.35 -25.02 26.97
N PRO A 45 12.81 -25.97 26.17
CA PRO A 45 13.37 -26.25 24.85
C PRO A 45 13.24 -24.97 24.02
N GLY A 46 14.28 -24.12 24.13
CA GLY A 46 14.29 -22.80 23.53
C GLY A 46 14.12 -22.91 22.02
N PRO A 47 13.46 -21.93 21.39
CA PRO A 47 13.31 -21.97 19.94
C PRO A 47 14.68 -22.07 19.29
N THR A 48 14.80 -22.94 18.29
CA THR A 48 16.04 -22.99 17.53
C THR A 48 16.21 -21.68 16.79
N ARG A 49 17.46 -21.22 16.59
CA ARG A 49 17.78 -20.03 15.76
C ARG A 49 17.02 -20.05 14.43
N HIS A 50 16.82 -21.25 13.87
CA HIS A 50 16.08 -21.52 12.65
C HIS A 50 14.56 -21.27 12.74
N GLU A 51 13.95 -21.51 13.91
CA GLU A 51 12.55 -21.16 14.15
C GLU A 51 12.38 -19.65 14.31
N LEU A 52 13.29 -18.98 15.02
CA LEU A 52 13.27 -17.52 15.14
C LEU A 52 13.53 -16.83 13.79
N SER A 53 14.47 -17.35 12.98
CA SER A 53 14.79 -16.79 11.65
C SER A 53 13.78 -17.15 10.56
N ARG A 54 13.10 -18.30 10.63
CA ARG A 54 11.99 -18.62 9.70
C ARG A 54 10.84 -17.62 9.81
N HIS A 55 10.57 -17.13 11.02
CA HIS A 55 9.60 -16.05 11.26
C HIS A 55 10.19 -14.66 10.97
N ALA A 56 11.51 -14.53 10.83
CA ALA A 56 12.15 -13.33 10.30
C ALA A 56 12.07 -13.24 8.75
N HIS A 57 11.87 -14.35 8.03
CA HIS A 57 11.75 -14.30 6.56
C HIS A 57 10.31 -14.18 6.04
N HIS A 58 9.31 -14.39 6.90
CA HIS A 58 7.91 -14.12 6.59
C HIS A 58 7.37 -13.08 7.58
N PRO A 59 6.69 -12.01 7.12
CA PRO A 59 6.25 -10.90 7.97
C PRO A 59 5.12 -11.36 8.88
N LEU A 60 5.45 -12.08 9.94
CA LEU A 60 4.55 -12.39 11.03
C LEU A 60 5.14 -11.69 12.24
N ALA A 61 4.46 -10.62 12.64
CA ALA A 61 4.59 -10.16 14.01
C ALA A 61 4.32 -11.35 14.93
N HIS A 62 5.04 -11.42 16.03
CA HIS A 62 4.72 -12.39 17.07
C HIS A 62 5.22 -11.86 18.40
N VAL A 63 4.42 -12.10 19.43
CA VAL A 63 4.79 -11.85 20.82
C VAL A 63 5.00 -13.20 21.47
N ARG A 64 6.19 -13.43 22.03
CA ARG A 64 6.51 -14.71 22.65
C ARG A 64 7.08 -14.53 24.04
N ARG A 65 6.49 -15.25 25.00
CA ARG A 65 7.05 -15.43 26.33
C ARG A 65 8.21 -16.42 26.29
N LEU A 66 9.38 -15.99 26.75
CA LEU A 66 10.61 -16.79 26.80
C LEU A 66 10.85 -17.39 28.19
N ALA A 67 10.48 -16.63 29.22
CA ALA A 67 10.60 -17.00 30.63
C ALA A 67 9.52 -16.28 31.45
N ALA A 68 9.54 -16.42 32.78
CA ALA A 68 8.57 -15.76 33.66
C ALA A 68 8.45 -14.25 33.36
N ASP A 69 9.59 -13.56 33.23
CA ASP A 69 9.68 -12.09 33.10
C ASP A 69 10.27 -11.61 31.77
N TRP A 70 10.33 -12.48 30.75
CA TRP A 70 10.93 -12.14 29.45
C TRP A 70 9.98 -12.36 28.29
N LEU A 71 9.84 -11.32 27.47
CA LEU A 71 9.06 -11.32 26.22
C LEU A 71 9.94 -10.95 25.04
N LEU A 72 9.73 -11.63 23.92
CA LEU A 72 10.28 -11.26 22.63
C LEU A 72 9.12 -10.76 21.76
N LEU A 73 9.25 -9.53 21.27
CA LEU A 73 8.42 -8.97 20.22
C LEU A 73 9.27 -8.95 18.95
N VAL A 74 8.78 -9.54 17.87
CA VAL A 74 9.30 -9.32 16.51
C VAL A 74 8.14 -8.80 15.69
N THR A 75 8.37 -7.79 14.88
CA THR A 75 7.32 -7.17 14.05
C THR A 75 7.92 -6.66 12.76
N PRO A 76 7.23 -6.84 11.62
CA PRO A 76 7.60 -6.15 10.40
C PRO A 76 7.45 -4.63 10.59
N THR A 77 8.30 -3.91 9.88
CA THR A 77 8.24 -2.45 9.71
C THR A 77 8.09 -2.14 8.23
N ALA A 78 7.51 -0.98 7.92
CA ALA A 78 7.37 -0.51 6.55
C ALA A 78 7.63 0.99 6.49
N TRP A 79 8.24 1.42 5.39
CA TRP A 79 8.42 2.83 5.07
C TRP A 79 8.19 3.06 3.57
N PHE A 80 7.81 4.29 3.24
CA PHE A 80 7.55 4.69 1.87
C PHE A 80 8.65 5.60 1.38
N THR A 81 9.18 5.32 0.18
CA THR A 81 10.23 6.13 -0.44
C THR A 81 9.64 6.91 -1.61
N GLU A 82 9.61 8.24 -1.50
CA GLU A 82 9.07 9.11 -2.57
C GLU A 82 9.85 9.02 -3.90
N ALA A 83 11.15 8.70 -3.83
CA ALA A 83 12.02 8.69 -5.01
C ALA A 83 11.67 7.56 -6.01
N ASP A 84 11.28 6.39 -5.51
CA ASP A 84 10.87 5.24 -6.31
C ASP A 84 9.38 4.91 -6.16
N ARG A 85 8.67 5.58 -5.24
CA ARG A 85 7.26 5.40 -4.89
C ARG A 85 6.94 3.98 -4.45
N GLN A 86 7.89 3.34 -3.76
CA GLN A 86 7.77 1.96 -3.30
C GLN A 86 7.64 1.89 -1.77
N VAL A 87 6.94 0.85 -1.35
CA VAL A 87 6.88 0.44 0.05
C VAL A 87 8.00 -0.56 0.28
N HIS A 88 8.91 -0.16 1.15
CA HIS A 88 10.00 -1.02 1.59
C HIS A 88 9.64 -1.62 2.94
N THR A 89 10.07 -2.86 3.16
CA THR A 89 9.81 -3.59 4.41
C THR A 89 11.10 -3.92 5.12
N GLY A 90 11.01 -3.96 6.44
CA GLY A 90 12.10 -4.25 7.35
C GLY A 90 11.57 -4.96 8.58
N GLN A 91 12.39 -5.02 9.63
CA GLN A 91 12.04 -5.70 10.87
C GLN A 91 12.47 -4.92 12.08
N PHE A 92 11.69 -5.09 13.13
CA PHE A 92 12.01 -4.62 14.46
C PHE A 92 11.87 -5.77 15.44
N ALA A 93 12.88 -5.96 16.29
CA ALA A 93 12.75 -6.83 17.44
C ALA A 93 13.02 -6.08 18.74
N ALA A 94 12.27 -6.46 19.77
CA ALA A 94 12.46 -6.02 21.14
C ALA A 94 12.44 -7.22 22.07
N LEU A 95 13.54 -7.42 22.80
CA LEU A 95 13.62 -8.31 23.94
C LEU A 95 13.35 -7.49 25.21
N LEU A 96 12.27 -7.82 25.89
CA LEU A 96 11.75 -7.13 27.07
C LEU A 96 12.03 -7.99 28.30
N GLY A 97 12.66 -7.40 29.30
CA GLY A 97 12.96 -8.06 30.57
C GLY A 97 12.80 -7.13 31.77
N PRO A 98 13.13 -7.62 32.99
CA PRO A 98 13.03 -6.85 34.21
C PRO A 98 14.04 -5.69 34.21
N GLY A 99 13.54 -4.48 33.93
CA GLY A 99 14.34 -3.25 33.91
C GLY A 99 15.28 -3.09 32.71
N THR A 100 15.25 -4.00 31.73
CA THR A 100 16.10 -3.91 30.53
C THR A 100 15.28 -4.18 29.27
N VAL A 101 15.47 -3.34 28.25
CA VAL A 101 14.88 -3.50 26.93
C VAL A 101 16.00 -3.47 25.89
N VAL A 102 16.13 -4.54 25.11
CA VAL A 102 17.11 -4.63 24.02
C VAL A 102 16.38 -4.60 22.69
N THR A 103 16.74 -3.68 21.80
CA THR A 103 16.05 -3.53 20.50
C THR A 103 17.01 -3.53 19.33
N ALA A 104 16.59 -4.15 18.23
CA ALA A 104 17.22 -4.07 16.92
C ALA A 104 16.20 -3.58 15.89
N GLU A 105 16.72 -2.93 14.86
CA GLU A 105 15.95 -2.48 13.70
C GLU A 105 16.77 -2.81 12.46
N GLU A 106 16.14 -3.48 11.51
CA GLU A 106 16.65 -3.78 10.19
C GLU A 106 15.76 -3.05 9.17
N GLY A 107 16.36 -2.27 8.28
CA GLY A 107 15.66 -1.35 7.39
C GLY A 107 15.73 0.10 7.87
N ASP A 108 15.00 0.97 7.20
CA ASP A 108 15.09 2.43 7.35
C ASP A 108 13.74 3.04 7.79
N ALA A 109 13.02 2.31 8.64
CA ALA A 109 11.71 2.73 9.16
C ALA A 109 11.81 3.77 10.28
N ASP A 110 13.03 4.16 10.67
CA ASP A 110 13.33 5.14 11.72
C ASP A 110 12.61 4.88 13.06
N VAL A 111 12.41 3.61 13.40
CA VAL A 111 11.69 3.20 14.61
C VAL A 111 12.44 3.66 15.86
N HIS A 112 13.76 3.41 15.97
CA HIS A 112 14.54 3.86 17.13
C HIS A 112 14.56 5.38 17.27
N ALA A 113 14.68 6.12 16.16
CA ALA A 113 14.65 7.59 16.19
C ALA A 113 13.29 8.11 16.70
N THR A 114 12.21 7.51 16.21
CA THR A 114 10.84 7.83 16.62
C THR A 114 10.58 7.45 18.08
N MET A 115 11.10 6.32 18.55
CA MET A 115 11.05 5.91 19.95
C MET A 115 11.73 6.94 20.86
N LEU A 116 12.93 7.38 20.50
CA LEU A 116 13.68 8.39 21.26
C LEU A 116 12.90 9.70 21.38
N ALA A 117 12.32 10.18 20.28
CA ALA A 117 11.50 11.38 20.26
C ALA A 117 10.26 11.24 21.18
N LYS A 118 9.59 10.08 21.16
CA LYS A 118 8.44 9.79 22.03
C LYS A 118 8.82 9.67 23.50
N LEU A 119 9.98 9.10 23.81
CA LEU A 119 10.48 8.97 25.18
C LEU A 119 10.96 10.29 25.79
N ALA A 120 11.46 11.20 24.96
CA ALA A 120 11.84 12.56 25.35
C ALA A 120 10.61 13.45 25.65
N ALA A 121 9.47 13.16 25.03
CA ALA A 121 8.21 13.84 25.32
C ALA A 121 7.66 13.44 26.70
N PRO A 122 6.85 14.29 27.36
CA PRO A 122 6.14 13.93 28.60
C PRO A 122 5.25 12.69 28.36
N GLY A 123 5.64 11.57 28.95
CA GLY A 123 4.94 10.29 28.83
C GLY A 123 3.84 10.11 29.87
N ASP A 124 3.16 8.95 29.85
CA ASP A 124 2.23 8.55 30.91
C ASP A 124 2.98 8.47 32.25
N PRO A 125 2.67 9.33 33.24
CA PRO A 125 3.37 9.34 34.52
C PRO A 125 3.07 8.08 35.37
N ARG A 126 2.12 7.22 34.95
CA ARG A 126 1.69 6.04 35.70
C ARG A 126 2.35 4.74 35.22
N GLY A 127 2.97 4.72 34.05
CA GLY A 127 3.61 3.53 33.50
C GLY A 127 5.00 3.28 34.11
N THR A 128 5.40 2.01 34.20
CA THR A 128 6.79 1.67 34.52
C THR A 128 7.73 2.19 33.44
N PRO A 129 9.03 2.42 33.73
CA PRO A 129 9.99 2.82 32.72
C PRO A 129 10.07 1.85 31.52
N VAL A 130 9.94 0.54 31.74
CA VAL A 130 9.89 -0.48 30.66
C VAL A 130 8.62 -0.33 29.81
N GLN A 131 7.45 -0.18 30.45
CA GLN A 131 6.18 0.05 29.72
C GLN A 131 6.24 1.28 28.83
N ARG A 132 6.93 2.35 29.26
CA ARG A 132 7.13 3.55 28.43
C ARG A 132 7.95 3.25 27.17
N ILE A 133 8.99 2.43 27.27
CA ILE A 133 9.82 2.02 26.13
C ILE A 133 9.01 1.14 25.16
N VAL A 134 8.28 0.15 25.67
CA VAL A 134 7.42 -0.71 24.85
C VAL A 134 6.34 0.12 24.15
N SER A 135 5.71 1.04 24.88
CA SER A 135 4.71 1.95 24.32
C SER A 135 5.30 2.84 23.22
N ALA A 136 6.52 3.36 23.42
CA ALA A 136 7.21 4.14 22.40
C ALA A 136 7.48 3.31 21.13
N ALA A 137 7.87 2.04 21.27
CA ALA A 137 8.09 1.14 20.14
C ALA A 137 6.79 0.88 19.36
N VAL A 138 5.72 0.48 20.04
CA VAL A 138 4.41 0.24 19.41
C VAL A 138 3.91 1.49 18.68
N LEU A 139 4.01 2.67 19.31
CA LEU A 139 3.59 3.93 18.68
C LEU A 139 4.50 4.36 17.53
N ALA A 140 5.77 3.95 17.52
CA ALA A 140 6.69 4.23 16.43
C ALA A 140 6.33 3.39 15.20
N ILE A 141 6.11 2.08 15.38
CA ILE A 141 5.70 1.16 14.31
C ILE A 141 4.40 1.62 13.65
N VAL A 142 3.36 1.91 14.45
CA VAL A 142 2.05 2.37 13.94
C VAL A 142 2.17 3.75 13.30
N GLY A 143 3.05 4.61 13.82
CA GLY A 143 3.36 5.90 13.23
C GLY A 143 3.97 5.77 11.83
N GLY A 144 4.90 4.84 11.64
CA GLY A 144 5.47 4.51 10.33
C GLY A 144 4.41 4.02 9.35
N ALA A 145 3.52 3.13 9.79
CA ALA A 145 2.40 2.66 8.95
C ALA A 145 1.47 3.80 8.51
N SER A 146 1.24 4.81 9.36
CA SER A 146 0.48 6.01 8.96
C SER A 146 1.22 6.84 7.91
N GLN A 147 2.55 6.94 7.99
CA GLN A 147 3.33 7.65 6.96
C GLN A 147 3.29 6.91 5.61
N VAL A 148 3.34 5.58 5.64
CA VAL A 148 3.19 4.76 4.43
C VAL A 148 1.82 4.96 3.77
N GLU A 149 0.75 4.99 4.55
CA GLU A 149 -0.61 5.26 4.04
C GLU A 149 -0.72 6.64 3.39
N LEU A 150 -0.15 7.68 4.01
CA LEU A 150 -0.12 9.02 3.44
C LEU A 150 0.65 9.06 2.11
N GLY A 151 1.85 8.48 2.06
CA GLY A 151 2.66 8.44 0.84
C GLY A 151 1.99 7.67 -0.30
N LEU A 152 1.36 6.52 0.01
CA LEU A 152 0.55 5.79 -0.97
C LEU A 152 -0.68 6.59 -1.43
N GLY A 153 -1.36 7.28 -0.51
CA GLY A 153 -2.51 8.13 -0.84
C GLY A 153 -2.15 9.27 -1.78
N ASP A 154 -1.04 9.97 -1.51
CA ASP A 154 -0.50 11.01 -2.40
C ASP A 154 -0.10 10.40 -3.75
N ALA A 155 0.49 9.20 -3.75
CA ALA A 155 0.87 8.52 -4.96
C ALA A 155 -0.34 8.13 -5.82
N VAL A 156 -1.43 7.68 -5.21
CA VAL A 156 -2.70 7.39 -5.88
C VAL A 156 -3.30 8.67 -6.47
N ALA A 157 -3.32 9.77 -5.72
CA ALA A 157 -3.82 11.06 -6.19
C ALA A 157 -3.03 11.63 -7.39
N ASP A 158 -1.72 11.40 -7.45
CA ASP A 158 -0.94 11.77 -8.63
C ASP A 158 -1.29 10.91 -9.85
N THR A 159 -1.56 9.62 -9.64
CA THR A 159 -1.92 8.68 -10.71
C THR A 159 -3.29 9.01 -11.30
N GLU A 160 -4.22 9.47 -10.45
CA GLU A 160 -5.50 10.05 -10.89
C GLU A 160 -5.30 11.13 -11.95
N ARG A 161 -4.40 12.09 -11.69
CA ARG A 161 -4.13 13.20 -12.61
C ARG A 161 -3.61 12.69 -13.95
N VAL A 162 -2.78 11.65 -13.96
CA VAL A 162 -2.24 11.05 -15.20
C VAL A 162 -3.35 10.35 -16.00
N VAL A 163 -4.28 9.65 -15.34
CA VAL A 163 -5.41 8.97 -16.01
C VAL A 163 -6.35 9.96 -16.69
N PHE A 164 -6.53 11.14 -16.11
CA PHE A 164 -7.40 12.19 -16.65
C PHE A 164 -6.70 13.18 -17.57
N ASP A 165 -5.36 13.28 -17.56
CA ASP A 165 -4.62 14.07 -18.53
C ASP A 165 -4.51 13.31 -19.86
N GLN A 166 -4.74 13.99 -20.97
CA GLN A 166 -4.82 13.37 -22.29
C GLN A 166 -3.44 13.05 -22.90
N GLN A 167 -2.34 13.27 -22.16
CA GLN A 167 -0.98 13.15 -22.68
C GLN A 167 -0.25 11.84 -22.30
N ARG A 168 0.06 11.08 -23.36
CA ARG A 168 1.24 10.22 -23.65
C ARG A 168 1.71 9.11 -22.70
N GLU A 169 1.37 9.08 -21.43
CA GLU A 169 1.75 7.96 -20.55
C GLU A 169 0.60 6.97 -20.40
N ASP A 170 0.89 5.68 -20.57
CA ASP A 170 -0.04 4.60 -20.26
C ASP A 170 -0.10 4.46 -18.73
N PRO A 171 -1.21 4.82 -18.06
CA PRO A 171 -1.30 4.78 -16.61
C PRO A 171 -1.36 3.35 -16.05
N VAL A 172 -1.54 2.34 -16.91
CA VAL A 172 -1.79 0.96 -16.49
C VAL A 172 -0.63 0.40 -15.66
N GLU A 173 0.62 0.61 -16.08
CA GLU A 173 1.80 0.14 -15.34
C GLU A 173 1.87 0.74 -13.94
N ARG A 174 1.74 2.08 -13.85
CA ARG A 174 1.76 2.82 -12.58
C ARG A 174 0.63 2.40 -11.64
N ILE A 175 -0.56 2.11 -12.19
CA ILE A 175 -1.67 1.60 -11.40
C ILE A 175 -1.30 0.23 -10.83
N TYR A 176 -0.84 -0.71 -11.65
CA TYR A 176 -0.49 -2.05 -11.15
C TYR A 176 0.66 -2.05 -10.15
N ASP A 177 1.66 -1.19 -10.34
CA ASP A 177 2.74 -1.00 -9.36
C ASP A 177 2.16 -0.53 -8.02
N LEU A 178 1.31 0.50 -8.01
CA LEU A 178 0.69 0.96 -6.76
C LEU A 178 -0.19 -0.08 -6.09
N LYS A 179 -0.95 -0.89 -6.85
CA LYS A 179 -1.71 -2.02 -6.27
C LYS A 179 -0.79 -3.03 -5.58
N ARG A 180 0.40 -3.28 -6.14
CA ARG A 180 1.42 -4.13 -5.52
C ARG A 180 1.96 -3.50 -4.24
N GLU A 181 2.29 -2.21 -4.26
CA GLU A 181 2.80 -1.49 -3.08
C GLU A 181 1.76 -1.42 -1.94
N ILE A 182 0.47 -1.22 -2.25
CA ILE A 182 -0.63 -1.32 -1.29
C ILE A 182 -0.70 -2.72 -0.65
N THR A 183 -0.56 -3.77 -1.47
CA THR A 183 -0.55 -5.16 -0.98
C THR A 183 0.63 -5.41 -0.05
N GLU A 184 1.81 -4.87 -0.37
CA GLU A 184 3.00 -5.01 0.46
C GLU A 184 2.87 -4.24 1.79
N ALA A 185 2.33 -3.02 1.76
CA ALA A 185 2.00 -2.27 2.98
C ALA A 185 1.03 -3.05 3.89
N ARG A 186 -0.05 -3.61 3.32
CA ARG A 186 -0.99 -4.44 4.08
C ARG A 186 -0.33 -5.69 4.64
N ARG A 187 0.55 -6.34 3.88
CA ARG A 187 1.28 -7.52 4.32
C ARG A 187 2.18 -7.22 5.54
N ALA A 188 2.79 -6.04 5.60
CA ALA A 188 3.55 -5.59 6.77
C ALA A 188 2.65 -5.15 7.94
N LEU A 189 1.47 -4.60 7.65
CA LEU A 189 0.60 -4.01 8.66
C LEU A 189 -0.30 -5.04 9.37
N MET A 190 -0.86 -6.01 8.65
CA MET A 190 -1.83 -6.99 9.19
C MET A 190 -1.34 -7.76 10.43
N PRO A 191 -0.07 -8.21 10.49
CA PRO A 191 0.43 -8.88 11.69
C PRO A 191 0.42 -7.98 12.92
N VAL A 192 0.65 -6.68 12.75
CA VAL A 192 0.62 -5.71 13.84
C VAL A 192 -0.77 -5.65 14.49
N SER A 193 -1.85 -5.67 13.71
CA SER A 193 -3.22 -5.73 14.26
C SER A 193 -3.58 -7.07 14.90
N ALA A 194 -3.06 -8.18 14.38
CA ALA A 194 -3.40 -9.52 14.85
C ALA A 194 -2.68 -9.88 16.15
N GLU A 195 -1.42 -9.46 16.29
CA GLU A 195 -0.48 -10.01 17.28
C GLU A 195 -0.20 -9.02 18.42
N LEU A 196 -0.30 -7.71 18.17
CA LEU A 196 -0.17 -6.73 19.26
C LEU A 196 -1.17 -6.95 20.40
N PRO A 197 -2.44 -7.34 20.17
CA PRO A 197 -3.39 -7.67 21.24
C PRO A 197 -2.88 -8.71 22.25
N GLU A 198 -1.93 -9.58 21.88
CA GLU A 198 -1.32 -10.55 22.78
C GLU A 198 -0.53 -9.89 23.92
N LEU A 199 -0.11 -8.63 23.77
CA LEU A 199 0.48 -7.83 24.86
C LEU A 199 -0.51 -7.52 26.00
N LEU A 200 -1.81 -7.86 25.84
CA LEU A 200 -2.85 -7.78 26.87
C LEU A 200 -3.19 -9.14 27.49
N ASP A 201 -2.53 -10.22 27.08
CA ASP A 201 -2.77 -11.53 27.65
C ASP A 201 -2.53 -11.49 29.18
N PRO A 202 -3.44 -12.02 30.01
CA PRO A 202 -3.25 -12.11 31.45
C PRO A 202 -1.94 -12.78 31.89
N ASP A 203 -1.35 -13.62 31.04
CA ASP A 203 -0.08 -14.30 31.30
C ASP A 203 1.16 -13.40 31.05
N VAL A 204 0.98 -12.19 30.52
CA VAL A 204 2.02 -11.17 30.38
C VAL A 204 2.30 -10.53 31.75
N PRO A 205 3.57 -10.46 32.19
CA PRO A 205 3.91 -9.79 33.44
C PRO A 205 3.43 -8.34 33.48
N ASP A 206 2.82 -7.93 34.60
CA ASP A 206 2.24 -6.58 34.77
C ASP A 206 3.23 -5.45 34.43
N HIS A 207 4.51 -5.64 34.74
CA HIS A 207 5.55 -4.64 34.50
C HIS A 207 5.95 -4.51 33.01
N LEU A 208 5.52 -5.45 32.16
CA LEU A 208 5.69 -5.46 30.70
C LEU A 208 4.39 -5.13 29.95
N ALA A 209 3.24 -5.35 30.60
CA ALA A 209 1.91 -5.13 30.01
C ALA A 209 1.72 -3.67 29.55
N VAL A 210 1.27 -3.49 28.31
CA VAL A 210 0.99 -2.16 27.74
C VAL A 210 -0.37 -1.67 28.21
N ASN A 211 -0.55 -0.34 28.29
CA ASN A 211 -1.83 0.26 28.61
C ASN A 211 -2.93 -0.19 27.61
N ARG A 212 -3.96 -0.91 28.11
CA ARG A 212 -5.06 -1.41 27.29
C ARG A 212 -5.68 -0.38 26.36
N ARG A 213 -5.98 0.82 26.86
CA ARG A 213 -6.59 1.90 26.05
C ARG A 213 -5.67 2.37 24.93
N MET A 214 -4.36 2.33 25.17
CA MET A 214 -3.40 2.66 24.13
C MET A 214 -3.39 1.59 23.04
N LEU A 215 -3.40 0.32 23.43
CA LEU A 215 -3.39 -0.78 22.47
C LEU A 215 -4.68 -0.83 21.64
N GLU A 216 -5.85 -0.65 22.27
CA GLU A 216 -7.13 -0.54 21.57
C GLU A 216 -7.09 0.60 20.53
N ARG A 217 -6.50 1.76 20.88
CA ARG A 217 -6.31 2.86 19.92
C ARG A 217 -5.37 2.49 18.78
N VAL A 218 -4.29 1.77 19.07
CA VAL A 218 -3.33 1.30 18.07
C VAL A 218 -4.02 0.36 17.08
N VAL A 219 -4.73 -0.67 17.57
CA VAL A 219 -5.49 -1.59 16.73
C VAL A 219 -6.50 -0.85 15.87
N THR A 220 -7.29 0.06 16.47
CA THR A 220 -8.26 0.88 15.73
C THR A 220 -7.60 1.76 14.65
N THR A 221 -6.37 2.22 14.91
CA THR A 221 -5.61 3.03 13.94
C THR A 221 -5.14 2.16 12.78
N VAL A 222 -4.61 0.97 13.07
CA VAL A 222 -4.20 -0.01 12.07
C VAL A 222 -5.39 -0.42 11.18
N GLU A 223 -6.54 -0.75 11.76
CA GLU A 223 -7.77 -1.09 11.03
C GLU A 223 -8.30 0.09 10.19
N ARG A 224 -8.04 1.33 10.62
CA ARG A 224 -8.39 2.51 9.82
C ARG A 224 -7.47 2.63 8.60
N ILE A 225 -6.17 2.47 8.81
CA ILE A 225 -5.18 2.49 7.73
C ILE A 225 -5.52 1.41 6.69
N ASP A 226 -5.80 0.19 7.13
CA ASP A 226 -6.15 -0.91 6.22
C ASP A 226 -7.37 -0.60 5.34
N ARG A 227 -8.42 -0.02 5.92
CA ARG A 227 -9.60 0.43 5.17
C ARG A 227 -9.31 1.55 4.18
N HIS A 228 -8.38 2.45 4.50
CA HIS A 228 -7.96 3.50 3.56
C HIS A 228 -7.16 2.88 2.40
N LEU A 229 -6.26 1.95 2.69
CA LEU A 229 -5.52 1.19 1.68
C LEU A 229 -6.46 0.39 0.76
N ASP A 230 -7.53 -0.22 1.28
CA ASP A 230 -8.58 -0.86 0.47
C ASP A 230 -9.29 0.14 -0.44
N ALA A 231 -9.70 1.30 0.10
CA ALA A 231 -10.35 2.33 -0.70
C ALA A 231 -9.45 2.86 -1.82
N HIS A 232 -8.14 2.92 -1.60
CA HIS A 232 -7.17 3.26 -2.63
C HIS A 232 -7.06 2.18 -3.71
N ASP A 233 -7.07 0.89 -3.36
CA ASP A 233 -7.08 -0.21 -4.35
C ASP A 233 -8.34 -0.20 -5.23
N ASP A 234 -9.50 0.07 -4.62
CA ASP A 234 -10.78 0.20 -5.32
C ASP A 234 -10.73 1.36 -6.32
N LEU A 235 -10.26 2.53 -5.89
CA LEU A 235 -10.14 3.71 -6.75
C LEU A 235 -9.15 3.47 -7.91
N LEU A 236 -8.05 2.76 -7.67
CA LEU A 236 -7.12 2.34 -8.74
C LEU A 236 -7.81 1.41 -9.75
N SER A 237 -8.69 0.52 -9.28
CA SER A 237 -9.49 -0.37 -10.15
C SER A 237 -10.48 0.42 -11.00
N ASP A 238 -11.15 1.40 -10.40
CA ASP A 238 -12.06 2.31 -11.10
C ASP A 238 -11.32 3.11 -12.17
N MET A 239 -10.09 3.57 -11.89
CA MET A 239 -9.25 4.27 -12.86
C MET A 239 -8.89 3.39 -14.07
N LEU A 240 -8.53 2.12 -13.86
CA LEU A 240 -8.29 1.18 -14.97
C LEU A 240 -9.54 1.04 -15.84
N GLN A 241 -10.72 0.93 -15.22
CA GLN A 241 -11.98 0.81 -15.95
C GLN A 241 -12.30 2.08 -16.73
N VAL A 242 -12.11 3.26 -16.14
CA VAL A 242 -12.27 4.55 -16.82
C VAL A 242 -11.31 4.66 -18.00
N HIS A 243 -10.03 4.32 -17.81
CA HIS A 243 -9.03 4.33 -18.87
C HIS A 243 -9.43 3.43 -20.05
N MET A 244 -9.83 2.19 -19.78
CA MET A 244 -10.30 1.24 -20.81
C MET A 244 -11.54 1.75 -21.56
N SER A 245 -12.48 2.39 -20.84
CA SER A 245 -13.65 3.04 -21.43
C SER A 245 -13.24 4.18 -22.37
N GLN A 246 -12.31 5.04 -21.95
CA GLN A 246 -11.78 6.11 -22.79
C GLN A 246 -11.07 5.58 -24.05
N VAL A 247 -10.27 4.52 -23.92
CA VAL A 247 -9.63 3.85 -25.07
C VAL A 247 -10.68 3.35 -26.07
N SER A 248 -11.74 2.70 -25.58
CA SER A 248 -12.86 2.24 -26.42
C SER A 248 -13.58 3.38 -27.13
N VAL A 249 -13.84 4.50 -26.43
CA VAL A 249 -14.42 5.71 -27.02
C VAL A 249 -13.54 6.25 -28.14
N ARG A 250 -12.22 6.36 -27.92
CA ARG A 250 -11.26 6.81 -28.94
C ARG A 250 -11.25 5.88 -30.15
N GLN A 251 -11.23 4.56 -29.95
CA GLN A 251 -11.31 3.59 -31.04
C GLN A 251 -12.61 3.72 -31.85
N ASN A 252 -13.74 3.96 -31.19
CA ASN A 252 -15.02 4.17 -31.86
C ASN A 252 -15.04 5.49 -32.66
N GLU A 253 -14.46 6.55 -32.12
CA GLU A 253 -14.27 7.81 -32.86
C GLU A 253 -13.37 7.64 -34.08
N ASP A 254 -12.27 6.91 -33.95
CA ASP A 254 -11.35 6.62 -35.06
C ASP A 254 -12.04 5.77 -36.14
N MET A 255 -12.81 4.75 -35.75
CA MET A 255 -13.61 3.96 -36.69
C MET A 255 -14.61 4.82 -37.47
N ARG A 256 -15.30 5.75 -36.78
CA ARG A 256 -16.22 6.71 -37.43
C ARG A 256 -15.50 7.61 -38.42
N LYS A 257 -14.33 8.15 -38.06
CA LYS A 257 -13.48 8.97 -38.94
C LYS A 257 -13.04 8.20 -40.18
N ILE A 258 -12.53 6.98 -40.02
CA ILE A 258 -12.10 6.11 -41.13
C ILE A 258 -13.27 5.81 -42.06
N SER A 259 -14.42 5.43 -41.48
CA SER A 259 -15.63 5.10 -42.25
C SER A 259 -16.16 6.31 -43.03
N ALA A 260 -16.12 7.51 -42.43
CA ALA A 260 -16.52 8.74 -43.10
C ALA A 260 -15.62 9.06 -44.31
N TRP A 261 -14.30 8.96 -44.14
CA TRP A 261 -13.35 9.14 -45.24
C TRP A 261 -13.54 8.08 -46.34
N ALA A 262 -13.75 6.82 -45.97
CA ALA A 262 -14.04 5.75 -46.94
C ALA A 262 -15.30 6.05 -47.74
N ALA A 263 -16.40 6.47 -47.09
CA ALA A 263 -17.64 6.84 -47.78
C ALA A 263 -17.45 8.02 -48.76
N ILE A 264 -16.66 9.03 -48.37
CA ILE A 264 -16.32 10.17 -49.24
C ILE A 264 -15.53 9.71 -50.48
N LEU A 265 -14.62 8.75 -50.34
CA LEU A 265 -13.82 8.19 -51.46
C LEU A 265 -14.61 7.22 -52.35
N VAL A 266 -15.52 6.45 -51.77
CA VAL A 266 -16.36 5.49 -52.51
C VAL A 266 -17.34 6.22 -53.44
N TYR A 267 -17.84 7.40 -53.05
CA TYR A 267 -18.84 8.12 -53.84
C TYR A 267 -18.39 8.45 -55.28
N PRO A 268 -17.23 9.11 -55.53
CA PRO A 268 -16.73 9.30 -56.89
C PRO A 268 -16.52 8.00 -57.66
N THR A 269 -16.10 6.94 -56.97
CA THR A 269 -15.86 5.63 -57.58
C THR A 269 -17.16 5.02 -58.12
N ILE A 270 -18.28 5.16 -57.39
CA ILE A 270 -19.59 4.72 -57.86
C ILE A 270 -20.01 5.52 -59.10
N VAL A 271 -19.88 6.85 -59.07
CA VAL A 271 -20.25 7.71 -60.21
C VAL A 271 -19.39 7.37 -61.44
N ALA A 272 -18.08 7.22 -61.25
CA ALA A 272 -17.14 6.85 -62.31
C ALA A 272 -17.43 5.45 -62.85
N GLY A 273 -17.79 4.51 -61.96
CA GLY A 273 -18.21 3.16 -62.34
C GLY A 273 -19.43 3.16 -63.24
N VAL A 274 -20.49 3.89 -62.87
CA VAL A 274 -21.74 4.00 -63.66
C VAL A 274 -21.48 4.65 -65.03
N TYR A 275 -20.74 5.76 -65.06
CA TYR A 275 -20.41 6.46 -66.32
C TYR A 275 -19.34 5.72 -67.16
N GLY A 276 -18.58 4.80 -66.56
CA GLY A 276 -17.63 3.93 -67.23
C GLY A 276 -18.23 2.65 -67.83
N MET A 277 -19.53 2.40 -67.61
CA MET A 277 -20.21 1.24 -68.18
C MET A 277 -20.44 1.41 -69.68
N ASN A 278 -20.17 0.37 -70.47
CA ASN A 278 -20.22 0.40 -71.92
C ASN A 278 -21.67 0.22 -72.47
N PHE A 279 -22.59 1.10 -72.08
CA PHE A 279 -23.97 1.09 -72.57
C PHE A 279 -24.14 1.96 -73.82
N ARG A 280 -24.81 1.40 -74.84
CA ARG A 280 -24.96 2.01 -76.18
C ARG A 280 -26.03 3.10 -76.27
N ASN A 281 -27.00 3.12 -75.33
CA ASN A 281 -28.08 4.11 -75.23
C ASN A 281 -28.03 4.83 -73.87
N MET A 282 -27.01 5.66 -73.63
CA MET A 282 -27.02 6.64 -72.53
C MET A 282 -27.19 8.05 -73.14
N PRO A 283 -28.36 8.69 -73.00
CA PRO A 283 -28.62 10.01 -73.59
C PRO A 283 -27.66 11.08 -73.03
N GLU A 284 -27.12 10.91 -71.82
CA GLU A 284 -26.17 11.85 -71.21
C GLU A 284 -24.78 11.85 -71.86
N LEU A 285 -24.39 10.76 -72.55
CA LEU A 285 -23.04 10.60 -73.09
C LEU A 285 -22.80 11.38 -74.40
N HIS A 286 -23.88 11.72 -75.10
CA HIS A 286 -23.84 12.44 -76.38
C HIS A 286 -23.93 13.96 -76.17
N TRP A 287 -24.06 14.40 -74.92
CA TRP A 287 -24.13 15.79 -74.52
C TRP A 287 -22.73 16.34 -74.24
N ALA A 288 -22.38 17.48 -74.84
CA ALA A 288 -21.06 18.11 -74.69
C ALA A 288 -20.68 18.42 -73.23
N PHE A 289 -21.66 18.52 -72.33
CA PHE A 289 -21.47 18.80 -70.90
C PHE A 289 -21.53 17.56 -70.00
N GLY A 290 -21.71 16.34 -70.54
CA GLY A 290 -21.86 15.11 -69.73
C GLY A 290 -20.66 14.82 -68.82
N TYR A 291 -19.43 14.95 -69.34
CA TYR A 291 -18.21 14.73 -68.55
C TYR A 291 -17.98 15.81 -67.47
N PRO A 292 -18.03 17.12 -67.79
CA PRO A 292 -18.02 18.17 -66.78
C PRO A 292 -19.13 18.03 -65.72
N PHE A 293 -20.32 17.60 -66.12
CA PHE A 293 -21.44 17.36 -65.20
C PHE A 293 -21.15 16.21 -64.23
N ALA A 294 -20.60 15.09 -64.70
CA ALA A 294 -20.21 13.98 -63.84
C ALA A 294 -19.14 14.40 -62.79
N LEU A 295 -18.13 15.17 -63.20
CA LEU A 295 -17.13 15.73 -62.28
C LEU A 295 -17.75 16.69 -61.26
N GLY A 296 -18.68 17.54 -61.70
CA GLY A 296 -19.44 18.42 -60.81
C GLY A 296 -20.28 17.65 -59.80
N LEU A 297 -20.95 16.58 -60.24
CA LEU A 297 -21.75 15.70 -59.39
C LEU A 297 -20.87 15.01 -58.33
N MET A 298 -19.71 14.47 -58.72
CA MET A 298 -18.73 13.88 -57.78
C MET A 298 -18.28 14.91 -56.73
N ALA A 299 -17.84 16.09 -57.17
CA ALA A 299 -17.32 17.13 -56.29
C ALA A 299 -18.40 17.64 -55.30
N VAL A 300 -19.61 17.90 -55.80
CA VAL A 300 -20.75 18.33 -54.96
C VAL A 300 -21.13 17.24 -53.97
N GLY A 301 -21.22 15.97 -54.39
CA GLY A 301 -21.57 14.87 -53.50
C GLY A 301 -20.52 14.65 -52.41
N CYS A 302 -19.22 14.68 -52.74
CA CYS A 302 -18.15 14.65 -51.75
C CYS A 302 -18.23 15.82 -50.77
N LEU A 303 -18.52 17.03 -51.25
CA LEU A 303 -18.67 18.21 -50.41
C LEU A 303 -19.87 18.10 -49.46
N VAL A 304 -20.99 17.55 -49.95
CA VAL A 304 -22.19 17.28 -49.15
C VAL A 304 -21.89 16.25 -48.08
N LEU A 305 -21.29 15.11 -48.43
CA LEU A 305 -20.87 14.05 -47.48
C LEU A 305 -19.91 14.61 -46.42
N TYR A 306 -18.88 15.36 -46.84
CA TYR A 306 -17.96 16.01 -45.92
C TYR A 306 -18.68 16.96 -44.96
N ARG A 307 -19.59 17.81 -45.46
CA ARG A 307 -20.36 18.72 -44.60
C ARG A 307 -21.29 17.99 -43.64
N VAL A 308 -21.91 16.90 -44.07
CA VAL A 308 -22.79 16.09 -43.23
C VAL A 308 -21.97 15.43 -42.11
N PHE A 309 -20.88 14.73 -42.44
CA PHE A 309 -20.05 14.06 -41.44
C PHE A 309 -19.40 15.03 -40.45
N LYS A 310 -18.95 16.20 -40.93
CA LYS A 310 -18.45 17.28 -40.07
C LYS A 310 -19.51 17.82 -39.12
N ARG A 311 -20.76 17.97 -39.58
CA ARG A 311 -21.86 18.44 -38.73
C ARG A 311 -22.24 17.43 -37.64
N VAL A 312 -22.09 16.14 -37.92
CA VAL A 312 -22.40 15.05 -36.97
C VAL A 312 -21.20 14.73 -36.05
N GLY A 313 -20.05 15.40 -36.23
CA GLY A 313 -18.87 15.21 -35.40
C GLY A 313 -18.08 13.93 -35.70
N TRP A 314 -18.25 13.36 -36.90
CA TRP A 314 -17.42 12.24 -37.36
C TRP A 314 -16.10 12.72 -37.98
N LEU A 315 -15.97 14.03 -38.23
CA LEU A 315 -14.89 14.70 -38.94
C LEU A 315 -14.64 16.10 -38.40
#